data_AF-A0A3D0NXG5-F1
#
_entry.id   AF-A0A3D0NXG5-F1
#
_cell.length_a   1.000
_cell.length_b   1.000
_cell.length_c   1.000
_cell.angle_alpha   90.00
_cell.angle_beta   90.00
_cell.angle_gamma   90.00
#
_symmetry.space_group_name_H-M   'P 1'
#
loop_
_entity.id
_entity.type
_entity.pdbx_description
1 polymer ?
#
loop_
_entity_poly.entity_id
_entity_poly.type
_entity_poly.pdbx_seq_one_letter_code
_entity_poly.pdbx_strand_id
1 'polypeptide(L)'
;MGSVVEMILGKDIVLDQEAFQRASQEFDVLSQDLQTLRSDIEKMLTEIAKGFDSPAGKKFIQSCKDHLLQPLDDQKIVLDHVAANLQMCKNEYQTVFDGYRELNAAIQNMAE
;
A
#
# COMPACT_ATOMS: atom_id res chain seq x y z
N MET A 1 -35.80 -21.90 -16.18
CA MET A 1 -34.98 -22.34 -15.03
C MET A 1 -33.64 -21.65 -15.19
N GLY A 2 -33.39 -20.58 -14.41
CA GLY A 2 -32.08 -19.92 -14.41
C GLY A 2 -31.03 -20.93 -14.00
N SER A 3 -29.95 -21.00 -14.78
CA SER A 3 -28.92 -22.01 -14.60
C SER A 3 -28.36 -21.92 -13.18
N VAL A 4 -28.23 -23.05 -12.50
CA VAL A 4 -27.59 -23.15 -11.16
C VAL A 4 -26.18 -22.51 -11.19
N VAL A 5 -25.57 -22.44 -12.37
CA VAL A 5 -24.32 -21.73 -12.67
C VAL A 5 -24.42 -20.22 -12.39
N GLU A 6 -25.49 -19.52 -12.79
CA GLU A 6 -25.71 -18.09 -12.51
C GLU A 6 -25.87 -17.82 -11.00
N MET A 7 -26.47 -18.76 -10.26
CA MET A 7 -26.72 -18.57 -8.83
C MET A 7 -25.49 -18.85 -7.96
N ILE A 8 -24.58 -19.72 -8.41
CA ILE A 8 -23.32 -20.03 -7.74
C ILE A 8 -22.22 -19.01 -8.11
N LEU A 9 -22.20 -18.53 -9.36
CA LEU A 9 -21.22 -17.55 -9.84
C LEU A 9 -21.69 -16.10 -9.66
N GLY A 10 -23.00 -15.84 -9.52
CA GLY A 10 -23.58 -14.49 -9.41
C GLY A 10 -23.34 -13.76 -8.08
N LYS A 11 -22.62 -14.36 -7.13
CA LYS A 11 -21.86 -13.61 -6.13
C LYS A 11 -20.42 -13.55 -6.61
N ASP A 12 -20.25 -12.83 -7.72
CA ASP A 12 -18.99 -12.46 -8.32
C ASP A 12 -18.05 -11.94 -7.22
N ILE A 13 -17.13 -12.77 -6.73
CA ILE A 13 -15.93 -12.30 -6.02
C ILE A 13 -15.02 -11.74 -7.10
N VAL A 14 -15.46 -10.67 -7.76
CA VAL A 14 -14.64 -9.92 -8.70
C VAL A 14 -13.85 -8.96 -7.84
N LEU A 15 -12.52 -9.15 -7.75
CA LEU A 15 -11.66 -8.12 -7.20
C LEU A 15 -11.81 -6.90 -8.09
N ASP A 16 -12.16 -5.77 -7.48
CA ASP A 16 -12.10 -4.47 -8.13
C ASP A 16 -10.63 -4.09 -8.36
N GLN A 17 -10.15 -4.37 -9.57
CA GLN A 17 -8.77 -4.14 -9.98
C GLN A 17 -8.41 -2.65 -9.93
N GLU A 18 -9.38 -1.76 -10.17
CA GLU A 18 -9.18 -0.32 -10.09
C GLU A 18 -9.03 0.12 -8.63
N ALA A 19 -9.85 -0.41 -7.73
CA ALA A 19 -9.73 -0.14 -6.31
C ALA A 19 -8.38 -0.62 -5.74
N PHE A 20 -7.91 -1.81 -6.13
CA PHE A 20 -6.60 -2.31 -5.75
C PHE A 20 -5.45 -1.45 -6.31
N GLN A 21 -5.53 -1.05 -7.58
CA GLN A 21 -4.54 -0.18 -8.19
C GLN A 21 -4.48 1.18 -7.51
N ARG A 22 -5.64 1.77 -7.22
CA ARG A 22 -5.76 3.07 -6.53
C ARG A 22 -5.20 2.98 -5.11
N ALA A 23 -5.59 1.96 -4.35
CA ALA A 23 -5.08 1.75 -2.99
C ALA A 23 -3.56 1.57 -2.98
N SER A 24 -3.00 0.78 -3.91
CA SER A 24 -1.54 0.63 -4.06
C SER A 24 -0.85 1.98 -4.30
N GLN A 25 -1.38 2.80 -5.22
CA GLN A 25 -0.85 4.14 -5.48
C GLN A 25 -0.96 5.09 -4.28
N GLU A 26 -2.07 5.04 -3.55
CA GLU A 26 -2.26 5.85 -2.34
C GLU A 26 -1.25 5.48 -1.25
N PHE A 27 -0.94 4.18 -1.09
CA PHE A 27 0.10 3.73 -0.16
C PHE A 27 1.51 4.14 -0.60
N ASP A 28 1.81 4.09 -1.89
CA ASP A 28 3.08 4.60 -2.43
C ASP A 28 3.26 6.11 -2.17
N VAL A 29 2.20 6.90 -2.38
CA VAL A 29 2.21 8.34 -2.08
C VAL A 29 2.39 8.58 -0.58
N LEU A 30 1.64 7.88 0.26
CA LEU A 30 1.76 8.01 1.71
C LEU A 30 3.17 7.65 2.21
N SER A 31 3.81 6.66 1.59
CA SER A 31 5.20 6.27 1.86
C SER A 31 6.19 7.39 1.51
N GLN A 32 5.99 8.08 0.40
CA GLN A 32 6.79 9.25 0.00
C GLN A 32 6.58 10.44 0.94
N ASP A 33 5.33 10.68 1.37
CA ASP A 33 5.00 11.73 2.34
C ASP A 33 5.67 11.46 3.70
N LEU A 34 5.70 10.20 4.15
CA LEU A 34 6.42 9.79 5.35
C LEU A 34 7.93 10.04 5.26
N GLN A 35 8.52 9.78 4.10
CA GLN A 35 9.94 10.05 3.86
C GLN A 35 10.24 11.56 3.88
N THR A 36 9.34 12.38 3.33
CA THR A 36 9.42 13.84 3.40
C THR A 36 9.34 14.33 4.84
N LEU A 37 8.34 13.86 5.60
CA LEU A 37 8.16 14.22 7.00
C LEU A 37 9.38 13.87 7.85
N ARG A 38 9.93 12.66 7.65
CA ARG A 38 11.17 12.23 8.32
C ARG A 38 12.32 13.19 8.03
N SER A 39 12.51 13.57 6.76
CA SER A 39 13.56 14.51 6.36
C SER A 39 13.39 15.87 7.03
N ASP A 40 12.16 16.37 7.13
CA ASP A 40 11.88 17.67 7.72
C ASP A 40 12.07 17.68 9.25
N ILE A 41 11.70 16.59 9.94
CA ILE A 41 12.00 16.39 11.36
C ILE A 41 13.52 16.34 11.59
N GLU A 42 14.26 15.62 10.74
CA GLU A 42 15.72 15.52 10.85
C GLU A 42 16.40 16.88 10.65
N LYS A 43 15.95 17.68 9.67
CA LYS A 43 16.43 19.05 9.48
C LYS A 43 16.11 19.93 10.69
N MET A 44 14.89 19.88 11.20
CA MET A 44 14.47 20.63 12.38
C MET A 44 15.35 20.29 13.59
N LEU A 45 15.58 19.01 13.87
CA LEU A 45 16.45 18.58 14.98
C LEU A 45 17.90 19.05 14.78
N THR A 46 18.38 19.06 13.53
CA THR A 46 19.72 19.56 13.20
C THR A 46 19.84 21.06 13.45
N GLU A 47 18.83 21.86 13.10
CA GLU A 47 18.82 23.30 13.40
C GLU A 47 18.75 23.58 14.91
N ILE A 48 17.92 22.84 15.65
CA ILE A 48 17.85 22.97 17.12
C ILE A 48 19.20 22.63 17.76
N ALA A 49 19.88 21.59 17.26
CA ALA A 49 21.19 21.17 17.78
C ALA A 49 22.24 22.28 17.71
N LYS A 50 22.19 23.18 16.70
CA LYS A 50 23.12 24.31 16.59
C LYS A 50 22.96 25.31 17.74
N GLY A 51 21.74 25.51 18.23
CA GLY A 51 21.45 26.38 19.38
C GLY A 51 21.68 25.73 20.74
N PHE A 52 21.83 24.40 20.78
CA PHE A 52 21.91 23.59 21.99
C PHE A 52 23.21 22.76 22.05
N ASP A 53 24.36 23.39 21.82
CA ASP A 53 25.68 22.73 21.94
C ASP A 53 26.11 22.56 23.41
N SER A 54 25.33 21.78 24.15
CA SER A 54 25.66 21.33 25.49
C SER A 54 25.57 19.81 25.57
N PRO A 55 26.21 19.16 26.56
CA PRO A 55 26.08 17.72 26.76
C PRO A 55 24.62 17.26 26.95
N ALA A 56 23.80 18.09 27.60
CA ALA A 56 22.37 17.83 27.76
C ALA A 56 21.60 17.98 26.43
N GLY A 57 21.90 19.02 25.66
CA GLY A 57 21.32 19.23 24.33
C GLY A 57 21.62 18.09 23.36
N LYS A 58 22.85 17.59 23.34
CA LYS A 58 23.25 16.43 22.53
C LYS A 58 22.45 15.18 22.89
N LYS A 59 22.27 14.89 24.18
CA LYS A 59 21.46 13.75 24.65
C LYS A 59 19.98 13.90 24.29
N PHE A 60 19.44 15.10 24.45
CA PHE A 60 18.06 15.40 24.07
C PHE A 60 17.82 15.17 22.57
N ILE A 61 18.67 15.74 21.71
CA ILE A 61 18.55 15.57 20.26
C ILE A 61 18.69 14.11 19.86
N GLN A 62 19.62 13.36 20.46
CA GLN A 62 19.76 11.93 20.19
C GLN A 62 18.48 11.16 20.55
N SER A 63 17.92 11.41 21.73
CA SER A 63 16.66 10.79 22.16
C SER A 63 15.50 11.13 21.21
N CYS A 64 15.41 12.38 20.73
CA CYS A 64 14.44 12.75 19.72
C CYS A 64 14.64 11.99 18.40
N LYS A 65 15.89 11.83 17.94
CA LYS A 65 16.17 11.04 16.73
C LYS A 65 15.73 9.59 16.90
N ASP A 66 16.11 8.96 18.01
CA ASP A 66 15.83 7.55 18.27
C ASP A 66 14.33 7.27 18.41
N HIS A 67 13.57 8.18 19.02
CA HIS A 67 12.14 7.98 19.29
C HIS A 67 11.20 8.59 18.24
N LEU A 68 11.65 9.53 17.41
CA LEU A 68 10.82 10.17 16.39
C LEU A 68 11.13 9.67 14.98
N LEU A 69 12.40 9.41 14.65
CA LEU A 69 12.76 8.99 13.27
C LEU A 69 12.54 7.49 13.07
N GLN A 70 12.93 6.66 14.05
CA GLN A 70 12.79 5.20 13.93
C GLN A 70 11.35 4.75 13.66
N PRO A 71 10.31 5.26 14.37
CA PRO A 71 8.94 4.86 14.07
C PRO A 71 8.47 5.25 12.67
N LEU A 72 9.00 6.34 12.09
CA LEU A 72 8.67 6.75 10.73
C LEU A 72 9.32 5.81 9.71
N ASP A 73 10.56 5.38 9.96
CA ASP A 73 11.25 4.37 9.14
C ASP A 73 10.51 3.03 9.19
N ASP A 74 10.09 2.59 10.39
CA ASP A 74 9.32 1.35 10.57
C ASP A 74 7.94 1.44 9.88
N GLN A 75 7.25 2.58 9.99
CA GLN A 75 5.95 2.77 9.35
C GLN A 75 6.07 2.76 7.82
N LYS A 76 7.11 3.38 7.27
CA LYS A 76 7.38 3.35 5.83
C LYS A 76 7.53 1.92 5.31
N ILE A 77 8.25 1.05 6.02
CA ILE A 77 8.40 -0.37 5.66
C ILE A 77 7.04 -1.05 5.55
N VAL A 78 6.12 -0.78 6.49
CA VAL A 78 4.76 -1.35 6.46
C VAL A 78 3.99 -0.86 5.23
N LEU A 79 4.04 0.43 4.91
CA LEU A 79 3.32 0.97 3.75
C LEU A 79 3.86 0.40 2.43
N ASP A 80 5.19 0.31 2.30
CA ASP A 80 5.83 -0.28 1.12
C ASP A 80 5.41 -1.75 0.95
N HIS A 81 5.35 -2.51 2.06
CA HIS A 81 4.87 -3.89 2.03
C HIS A 81 3.40 -4.01 1.65
N VAL A 82 2.54 -3.13 2.15
CA VAL A 82 1.10 -3.14 1.81
C VAL A 82 0.90 -2.82 0.32
N ALA A 83 1.57 -1.79 -0.21
CA ALA A 83 1.51 -1.44 -1.63
C ALA A 83 1.97 -2.61 -2.52
N ALA A 84 3.11 -3.23 -2.18
CA ALA A 84 3.63 -4.38 -2.89
C ALA A 84 2.66 -5.58 -2.86
N ASN A 85 2.07 -5.88 -1.69
CA ASN A 85 1.11 -6.97 -1.56
C ASN A 85 -0.17 -6.73 -2.37
N LEU A 86 -0.69 -5.49 -2.37
CA LEU A 86 -1.86 -5.14 -3.20
C LEU A 86 -1.57 -5.34 -4.70
N GLN A 87 -0.37 -4.96 -5.14
CA GLN A 87 0.06 -5.18 -6.52
C GLN A 87 0.21 -6.67 -6.86
N MET A 88 0.77 -7.47 -5.94
CA MET A 88 0.87 -8.92 -6.11
C MET A 88 -0.50 -9.58 -6.18
N CYS A 89 -1.41 -9.26 -5.25
CA CYS A 89 -2.78 -9.77 -5.28
C CYS A 89 -3.48 -9.43 -6.60
N LYS A 90 -3.38 -8.18 -7.07
CA LYS A 90 -3.94 -7.80 -8.37
C LYS A 90 -3.42 -8.72 -9.50
N ASN A 91 -2.11 -8.97 -9.53
CA ASN A 91 -1.49 -9.79 -10.57
C ASN A 91 -1.88 -11.28 -10.47
N GLU A 92 -1.93 -11.86 -9.26
CA GLU A 92 -2.30 -13.27 -9.07
C GLU A 92 -3.75 -13.55 -9.45
N TYR A 93 -4.67 -12.66 -9.07
CA TYR A 93 -6.08 -12.81 -9.39
C TYR A 93 -6.42 -12.45 -10.84
N GLN A 94 -5.55 -11.73 -11.57
CA GLN A 94 -5.74 -11.40 -12.98
C GLN A 94 -6.03 -12.65 -13.83
N THR A 95 -5.21 -13.69 -13.70
CA THR A 95 -5.35 -14.95 -14.45
C THR A 95 -6.67 -15.66 -14.17
N VAL A 96 -7.15 -15.59 -12.92
CA VAL A 96 -8.44 -16.18 -12.52
C VAL A 96 -9.60 -15.46 -13.21
N PHE A 97 -9.54 -14.13 -13.26
CA PHE A 97 -10.57 -13.33 -13.95
C PHE A 97 -10.52 -13.48 -15.46
N ASP A 98 -9.32 -13.55 -16.04
CA ASP A 98 -9.18 -13.75 -17.49
C ASP A 98 -9.78 -15.10 -17.90
N GLY A 99 -9.48 -16.18 -17.17
CA GLY A 99 -10.09 -17.49 -17.41
C GLY A 99 -11.61 -17.50 -17.20
N TYR A 100 -12.14 -16.76 -16.21
CA TYR A 100 -13.58 -16.60 -16.03
C TYR A 100 -14.24 -15.86 -17.19
N ARG A 101 -13.63 -14.77 -17.69
CA ARG A 101 -14.13 -14.02 -18.85
C ARG A 101 -14.13 -14.88 -20.11
N GLU A 102 -13.06 -15.65 -20.34
CA GLU A 102 -12.98 -16.60 -21.45
C GLU A 102 -14.07 -17.67 -21.39
N LEU A 103 -14.30 -18.26 -20.21
CA LEU A 103 -15.35 -19.25 -20.00
C LEU A 103 -16.74 -18.66 -20.25
N ASN A 104 -17.03 -17.49 -19.69
CA ASN A 104 -18.32 -16.82 -19.90
C ASN A 104 -18.56 -16.47 -21.37
N ALA A 105 -17.53 -15.99 -22.08
CA ALA A 105 -17.61 -15.72 -23.52
C ALA A 105 -17.87 -17.01 -24.33
N ALA A 106 -17.20 -18.11 -23.99
CA ALA A 106 -17.43 -19.39 -24.64
C ALA A 106 -18.85 -19.92 -24.42
N ILE A 107 -19.41 -19.79 -23.21
CA ILE A 107 -20.79 -20.18 -22.90
C ILE A 107 -21.79 -19.34 -23.70
N GLN A 108 -21.60 -18.03 -23.79
CA GLN A 108 -22.48 -17.14 -24.56
C GLN A 108 -22.48 -17.50 -26.05
N ASN A 109 -21.29 -17.73 -26.63
CA ASN A 109 -21.16 -18.11 -28.03
C ASN A 109 -21.74 -19.50 -28.37
N MET A 110 -21.91 -20.39 -27.38
CA MET A 110 -22.55 -21.70 -27.57
C MET A 110 -24.08 -21.66 -27.41
N ALA A 111 -24.62 -20.56 -26.86
CA ALA A 111 -26.05 -20.36 -26.66
C ALA A 111 -26.75 -19.66 -27.83
N GLU A 112 -25.98 -19.13 -28.80
CA GLU A 112 -26.43 -18.61 -30.10
C GLU A 112 -26.38 -19.68 -31.19
#